data_AF-A0A9D6VWM8-F1
#
_entry.id   AF-A0A9D6VWM8-F1
#
_cell.length_a   1.000
_cell.length_b   1.000
_cell.length_c   1.000
_cell.angle_alpha   90.00
_cell.angle_beta   90.00
_cell.angle_gamma   90.00
#
_symmetry.space_group_name_H-M   'P 1'
#
loop_
_entity.id
_entity.type
_entity.pdbx_description
1 polymer ?
#
loop_
_entity_poly.entity_id
_entity_poly.type
_entity_poly.pdbx_seq_one_letter_code
_entity_poly.pdbx_strand_id
1 'polypeptide(L)'
;MPTVRVKENEPVEVALRRFKRSCEKAGILTETRRREFREKPTEERKRKAAAARKRFLKKMSRENPQRAQRVQRTASRDATKTKRRERD
;
A
#
# COMPACT_ATOMS: atom_id res chain seq x y z
N MET A 1 15.22 -3.92 13.61
CA MET A 1 15.53 -2.49 13.30
C MET A 1 16.05 -2.40 11.87
N PRO A 2 15.52 -1.53 11.01
CA PRO A 2 15.91 -1.41 9.60
C PRO A 2 17.31 -0.82 9.47
N THR A 3 18.13 -1.40 8.60
CA THR A 3 19.47 -0.93 8.27
C THR A 3 19.54 -0.52 6.81
N VAL A 4 19.91 0.72 6.53
CA VAL A 4 20.12 1.22 5.15
C VAL A 4 21.58 1.63 5.01
N ARG A 5 22.28 1.00 4.07
CA ARG A 5 23.65 1.37 3.71
C ARG A 5 23.58 2.41 2.60
N VAL A 6 24.21 3.55 2.82
CA VAL A 6 24.29 4.65 1.85
C VAL A 6 25.49 4.41 0.94
N LYS A 7 25.34 4.64 -0.37
CA LYS A 7 26.45 4.58 -1.33
C LYS A 7 27.03 5.98 -1.53
N GLU A 8 28.31 6.07 -1.85
CA GLU A 8 29.07 7.34 -1.91
C GLU A 8 28.52 8.36 -2.93
N ASN A 9 27.89 7.90 -4.00
CA ASN A 9 27.29 8.75 -5.04
C ASN A 9 25.76 8.88 -4.95
N GLU A 10 25.16 8.62 -3.79
CA GLU A 10 23.70 8.73 -3.63
C GLU A 10 23.29 10.06 -2.99
N PRO A 11 22.36 10.82 -3.59
CA PRO A 11 21.82 12.02 -2.95
C PRO A 11 21.10 11.64 -1.65
N VAL A 12 21.37 12.39 -0.59
CA VAL A 12 20.90 12.12 0.78
C VAL A 12 19.38 11.91 0.87
N GLU A 13 18.61 12.67 0.10
CA GLU A 13 17.14 12.55 0.05
C GLU A 13 16.67 11.16 -0.40
N VAL A 14 17.38 10.52 -1.32
CA VAL A 14 17.01 9.19 -1.82
C VAL A 14 17.30 8.13 -0.76
N ALA A 15 18.42 8.25 -0.04
CA ALA A 15 18.74 7.40 1.10
C ALA A 15 17.69 7.54 2.22
N LEU A 16 17.28 8.77 2.56
CA LEU A 16 16.22 9.04 3.54
C LEU A 16 14.88 8.43 3.11
N ARG A 17 14.53 8.53 1.83
CA ARG A 17 13.30 7.91 1.30
C ARG A 17 13.32 6.38 1.44
N ARG A 18 14.47 5.74 1.20
CA ARG A 18 14.64 4.28 1.39
C ARG A 18 14.56 3.89 2.86
N PHE A 19 15.15 4.70 3.74
CA PHE A 19 15.06 4.50 5.18
C PHE A 19 13.62 4.60 5.68
N LYS A 20 12.90 5.67 5.30
CA LYS A 20 11.47 5.84 5.63
C LYS A 20 10.63 4.64 5.19
N ARG A 21 10.80 4.18 3.94
CA ARG A 21 10.12 2.98 3.44
C ARG A 21 10.50 1.72 4.22
N SER A 22 11.74 1.60 4.66
CA SER A 22 12.20 0.44 5.45
C SER A 22 11.59 0.44 6.85
N CYS A 23 11.47 1.61 7.50
CA CYS A 23 10.77 1.78 8.77
C CYS A 23 9.27 1.49 8.66
N GLU A 24 8.63 1.96 7.58
CA GLU A 24 7.21 1.70 7.28
C GLU A 24 6.97 0.20 7.02
N LYS A 25 7.86 -0.45 6.24
CA LYS A 25 7.78 -1.89 5.94
C LYS A 25 7.98 -2.74 7.19
N ALA A 26 8.92 -2.34 8.06
CA ALA A 26 9.13 -2.97 9.36
C ALA A 26 7.97 -2.73 10.33
N GLY A 27 7.08 -1.77 10.05
CA GLY A 27 5.90 -1.50 10.87
C GLY A 27 6.22 -0.81 12.21
N ILE A 28 7.40 -0.20 12.35
CA ILE A 28 7.88 0.36 13.62
C ILE A 28 6.87 1.35 14.20
N LEU A 29 6.37 2.30 13.39
CA LEU A 29 5.38 3.28 13.85
C LEU A 29 4.06 2.64 14.29
N THR A 30 3.66 1.56 13.63
CA THR A 30 2.43 0.82 14.01
C THR A 30 2.63 0.00 15.29
N GLU A 31 3.85 -0.47 15.52
CA GLU A 31 4.24 -1.20 16.72
C GLU A 31 4.33 -0.27 17.93
N THR A 32 4.95 0.91 17.78
CA THR A 32 5.00 1.95 18.82
C THR A 32 3.60 2.32 19.30
N ARG A 33 2.71 2.70 18.37
CA ARG A 33 1.31 3.06 18.70
C ARG A 33 0.54 1.94 19.39
N ARG A 34 0.84 0.68 19.07
CA ARG A 34 0.22 -0.48 19.71
C ARG A 34 0.77 -0.74 21.12
N ARG A 35 2.03 -0.36 21.39
CA ARG A 35 2.71 -0.58 22.67
C ARG A 35 2.52 0.57 23.67
N GLU A 36 2.01 1.72 23.23
CA GLU A 36 1.71 2.88 24.08
C GLU A 36 0.77 2.54 25.26
N PHE A 37 -0.11 1.56 25.08
CA PHE A 37 -1.02 1.10 26.13
C PHE A 37 -1.10 -0.42 26.17
N ARG A 38 -1.44 -0.96 27.35
CA ARG A 38 -1.68 -2.40 27.50
C ARG A 38 -3.02 -2.77 26.88
N GLU A 39 -2.95 -3.46 25.75
CA GLU A 39 -4.13 -4.00 25.07
C GLU A 39 -4.69 -5.22 25.81
N LYS A 40 -6.02 -5.31 25.93
CA LYS A 40 -6.66 -6.50 26.50
C LYS A 40 -6.53 -7.69 25.53
N PRO A 41 -6.42 -8.93 26.03
CA PRO A 41 -6.25 -10.11 25.16
C PRO A 41 -7.39 -10.29 24.15
N THR A 42 -8.60 -9.84 24.48
CA THR A 42 -9.75 -9.87 23.57
C THR A 42 -9.65 -8.84 22.45
N GLU A 43 -9.13 -7.65 22.73
CA GLU A 43 -8.90 -6.58 21.75
C GLU A 43 -7.80 -7.00 20.77
N GLU A 44 -6.73 -7.62 21.27
CA GLU A 44 -5.65 -8.13 20.43
C GLU A 44 -6.16 -9.17 19.42
N ARG A 45 -7.01 -10.11 19.88
CA ARG A 45 -7.67 -11.11 19.01
C ARG A 45 -8.54 -10.44 17.94
N LYS A 46 -9.36 -9.45 18.32
CA LYS A 46 -10.22 -8.71 17.39
C LYS A 46 -9.39 -7.94 16.36
N ARG A 47 -8.30 -7.28 16.78
CA ARG A 47 -7.39 -6.54 15.89
C ARG A 47 -6.70 -7.45 14.89
N LYS A 48 -6.18 -8.59 15.33
CA LYS A 48 -5.57 -9.61 14.46
C LYS A 48 -6.56 -10.15 13.43
N ALA A 49 -7.78 -10.47 13.84
CA ALA A 49 -8.83 -10.95 12.95
C ALA A 49 -9.22 -9.90 11.89
N ALA A 50 -9.39 -8.64 12.29
CA ALA A 50 -9.69 -7.53 11.37
C ALA A 50 -8.56 -7.31 10.36
N ALA A 51 -7.29 -7.36 10.81
CA ALA A 51 -6.14 -7.24 9.94
C ALA A 51 -6.05 -8.39 8.91
N ALA A 52 -6.33 -9.63 9.33
CA ALA A 52 -6.37 -10.78 8.45
C ALA A 52 -7.47 -10.66 7.38
N ARG A 53 -8.70 -10.31 7.79
CA ARG A 53 -9.82 -10.06 6.88
C ARG A 53 -9.49 -8.98 5.85
N LYS A 54 -8.92 -7.85 6.28
CA LYS A 54 -8.51 -6.76 5.38
C LYS A 54 -7.44 -7.21 4.38
N ARG A 55 -6.45 -8.01 4.82
CA ARG A 55 -5.41 -8.57 3.93
C ARG A 55 -6.01 -9.52 2.89
N PHE A 56 -6.93 -10.39 3.31
CA PHE A 56 -7.63 -11.31 2.41
C PHE A 56 -8.45 -10.57 1.36
N LEU A 57 -9.28 -9.61 1.77
CA LEU A 57 -10.07 -8.78 0.85
C LEU A 57 -9.18 -8.03 -0.15
N LYS A 58 -8.04 -7.50 0.30
CA LYS A 58 -7.07 -6.84 -0.59
C LYS A 58 -6.45 -7.82 -1.59
N LYS A 59 -6.13 -9.05 -1.17
CA LYS A 59 -5.61 -10.12 -2.05
C LYS A 59 -6.63 -10.48 -3.13
N MET A 60 -7.86 -10.80 -2.73
CA MET A 60 -8.98 -11.09 -3.65
C MET A 60 -9.21 -9.95 -4.65
N SER A 61 -9.14 -8.69 -4.20
CA SER A 61 -9.31 -7.53 -5.08
C SER A 61 -8.20 -7.35 -6.13
N ARG A 62 -7.02 -7.92 -5.89
CA ARG A 62 -5.88 -7.91 -6.84
C ARG A 62 -5.95 -9.06 -7.82
N GLU A 63 -6.38 -10.23 -7.34
CA GLU A 63 -6.49 -11.47 -8.12
C GLU A 63 -7.76 -11.51 -8.98
N ASN A 64 -8.71 -10.58 -8.81
CA ASN A 64 -9.93 -10.54 -9.59
C ASN A 64 -9.66 -10.15 -11.07
N PRO A 65 -9.75 -11.09 -12.03
CA PRO A 65 -9.48 -10.83 -13.45
C PRO A 65 -10.50 -9.86 -14.07
N GLN A 66 -11.72 -9.81 -13.54
CA GLN A 66 -12.75 -8.88 -14.00
C GLN A 66 -12.38 -7.42 -13.72
N ARG A 67 -11.58 -7.15 -12.68
CA ARG A 67 -11.10 -5.79 -12.38
C ARG A 67 -10.11 -5.31 -13.43
N ALA A 68 -9.19 -6.15 -13.86
CA ALA A 68 -8.24 -5.83 -14.93
C ALA A 68 -8.98 -5.55 -16.25
N GLN A 69 -9.95 -6.40 -16.60
CA GLN A 69 -10.79 -6.21 -17.79
C GLN A 69 -11.64 -4.93 -17.70
N ARG A 70 -12.18 -4.59 -16.52
CA ARG A 70 -12.96 -3.35 -16.34
C ARG A 70 -12.11 -2.10 -16.51
N VAL A 71 -10.88 -2.09 -15.99
CA VAL A 71 -9.93 -0.97 -16.15
C VAL A 71 -9.56 -0.77 -17.62
N GLN A 72 -9.34 -1.85 -18.36
CA GLN A 72 -9.09 -1.78 -19.81
C GLN A 72 -10.30 -1.23 -20.57
N ARG A 73 -11.52 -1.67 -20.24
CA ARG A 73 -12.77 -1.19 -20.87
C ARG A 73 -13.08 0.27 -20.57
N THR A 74 -12.77 0.77 -19.37
CA THR A 74 -12.95 2.19 -19.04
C THR A 74 -11.91 3.06 -19.72
N ALA A 75 -10.65 2.62 -19.78
CA ALA A 75 -9.58 3.34 -20.47
C ALA A 75 -9.86 3.45 -21.98
N SER A 76 -10.35 2.37 -22.61
CA SER A 76 -10.74 2.41 -24.02
C SER A 76 -11.94 3.32 -24.27
N ARG A 77 -12.93 3.36 -23.36
CA ARG A 77 -14.09 4.25 -23.47
C ARG A 77 -13.70 5.73 -23.33
N ASP A 78 -12.84 6.06 -22.37
CA ASP A 78 -12.36 7.43 -22.21
C ASP A 78 -11.53 7.89 -23.41
N ALA A 79 -10.64 7.03 -23.93
CA ALA A 79 -9.86 7.32 -25.13
C ALA A 79 -10.75 7.57 -26.36
N THR A 80 -11.82 6.78 -26.54
CA THR A 80 -12.77 7.02 -27.64
C THR A 80 -13.58 8.31 -27.47
N LYS A 81 -13.82 8.73 -26.22
CA LYS A 81 -14.55 9.97 -25.90
C LYS A 81 -13.69 11.21 -26.11
N THR A 82 -12.39 11.16 -25.77
CA THR A 82 -11.44 12.25 -26.04
C THR A 82 -11.24 12.45 -27.54
N LYS A 83 -11.02 11.35 -28.29
CA LYS A 83 -10.86 11.39 -29.76
C LYS A 83 -12.08 11.86 -30.55
N ARG A 84 -13.27 11.85 -29.93
CA ARG A 84 -14.51 12.35 -30.55
C ARG A 84 -14.69 13.85 -30.28
N ARG A 85 -14.29 14.32 -29.09
CA ARG A 85 -14.31 15.75 -28.71
C ARG A 85 -13.27 16.60 -29.44
N GLU A 86 -12.14 16.03 -29.85
CA GLU A 86 -11.10 16.75 -30.61
C GLU A 86 -11.42 16.85 -32.12
N ARG A 87 -12.55 16.31 -32.57
CA ARG A 87 -12.98 16.30 -33.98
C ARG A 87 -14.21 17.15 -34.28
N ASP A 88 -14.84 17.72 -33.26
CA ASP A 88 -15.93 18.71 -33.34
C ASP A 88 -15.35 20.12 -33.14
#